data_AF-A0A2T2VHB4-F1
#
_entry.id   AF-A0A2T2VHB4-F1
#
_cell.length_a   1.000
_cell.length_b   1.000
_cell.length_c   1.000
_cell.angle_alpha   90.00
_cell.angle_beta   90.00
_cell.angle_gamma   90.00
#
_symmetry.space_group_name_H-M   'P 1'
#
loop_
_entity.id
_entity.type
_entity.pdbx_description
1 polymer ?
#
loop_
_entity_poly.entity_id
_entity_poly.type
_entity_poly.pdbx_seq_one_letter_code
_entity_poly.pdbx_strand_id
1 'polypeptide(L)'
;MPVFTLTTDFGLRDHYVASLKGTILRQCPQAQIIDITHQVSSFNINEAAFTLHNAYAQFPANTVHLVSVESFEAVSSRYIALERNGHFFIGPDNGIFSLAFHETPQQAAELIDGATA
;
A
#
# COMPACT_ATOMS: atom_id res chain seq x y z
N MET A 1 -4.93 0.89 -18.53
CA MET A 1 -4.82 -0.35 -17.74
C MET A 1 -4.43 0.06 -16.33
N PRO A 2 -5.20 -0.27 -15.29
CA PRO A 2 -4.89 0.17 -13.93
C PRO A 2 -3.61 -0.51 -13.43
N VAL A 3 -2.69 0.28 -12.89
CA VAL A 3 -1.43 -0.21 -12.32
C VAL A 3 -1.55 -0.23 -10.81
N PHE A 4 -1.20 -1.36 -10.21
CA PHE A 4 -1.09 -1.55 -8.78
C PHE A 4 0.36 -1.83 -8.44
N THR A 5 0.92 -1.11 -7.47
CA THR A 5 2.23 -1.46 -6.91
C THR A 5 2.09 -2.07 -5.53
N LEU A 6 3.00 -2.98 -5.17
CA LEU A 6 3.00 -3.63 -3.85
C LEU A 6 4.29 -3.33 -3.08
N THR A 7 4.16 -2.84 -1.86
CA THR A 7 5.26 -2.73 -0.87
C THR A 7 4.84 -3.45 0.41
N THR A 8 5.47 -4.58 0.74
CA THR A 8 5.11 -5.36 1.94
C THR A 8 6.33 -5.93 2.68
N ASP A 9 6.11 -6.41 3.90
CA ASP A 9 7.08 -7.13 4.73
C ASP A 9 6.80 -8.65 4.81
N PHE A 10 5.98 -9.17 3.88
CA PHE A 10 5.55 -10.59 3.85
C PHE A 10 6.67 -11.56 3.48
N GLY A 11 7.72 -11.08 2.81
CA GLY A 11 8.66 -11.95 2.12
C GLY A 11 8.03 -12.67 0.92
N LEU A 12 8.76 -13.67 0.41
CA LEU A 12 8.37 -14.48 -0.76
C LEU A 12 8.40 -15.98 -0.45
N ARG A 13 8.45 -16.36 0.82
CA ARG A 13 8.60 -17.77 1.24
C ARG A 13 7.29 -18.54 1.22
N ASP A 14 6.18 -17.83 1.35
CA ASP A 14 4.85 -18.40 1.49
C ASP A 14 3.85 -17.70 0.55
N HIS A 15 2.56 -17.90 0.80
CA HIS A 15 1.49 -17.63 -0.15
C HIS A 15 0.93 -16.21 -0.08
N TYR A 16 1.30 -15.39 0.91
CA TYR A 16 0.63 -14.11 1.17
C TYR A 16 0.65 -13.16 -0.02
N VAL A 17 1.80 -13.01 -0.67
CA VAL A 17 1.94 -12.18 -1.88
C VAL A 17 1.07 -12.70 -3.03
N ALA A 18 1.04 -14.02 -3.24
CA ALA A 18 0.23 -14.63 -4.29
C ALA A 18 -1.28 -14.46 -4.02
N SER A 19 -1.72 -14.62 -2.77
CA SER A 19 -3.10 -14.40 -2.36
C SER A 19 -3.52 -12.93 -2.55
N LEU A 20 -2.67 -11.97 -2.16
CA LEU A 20 -2.93 -10.54 -2.37
C LEU A 20 -3.12 -10.23 -3.86
N LYS A 21 -2.20 -10.70 -4.71
CA LYS A 21 -2.30 -10.54 -6.17
C LYS A 21 -3.55 -11.18 -6.74
N GLY A 22 -3.88 -12.39 -6.28
CA GLY A 22 -5.09 -13.10 -6.68
C GLY A 22 -6.37 -12.33 -6.33
N THR A 23 -6.43 -11.72 -5.14
CA THR A 23 -7.55 -10.87 -4.71
C THR A 23 -7.70 -9.63 -5.60
N ILE A 24 -6.59 -8.94 -5.89
CA ILE A 24 -6.59 -7.79 -6.80
C ILE A 24 -7.11 -8.20 -8.19
N LEU A 25 -6.60 -9.31 -8.75
CA LEU A 25 -7.03 -9.80 -10.07
C LEU A 25 -8.48 -10.26 -10.09
N ARG A 26 -9.02 -10.78 -8.98
CA ARG A 26 -10.45 -11.13 -8.89
C ARG A 26 -11.34 -9.91 -8.96
N GLN A 27 -10.96 -8.81 -8.31
CA GLN A 27 -11.74 -7.56 -8.33
C GLN A 27 -11.48 -6.72 -9.58
N CYS A 28 -10.24 -6.73 -10.08
CA CYS A 28 -9.79 -5.99 -11.25
C CYS A 28 -8.98 -6.90 -12.19
N PRO A 29 -9.65 -7.67 -13.06
CA PRO A 29 -8.98 -8.63 -13.95
C PRO A 29 -7.98 -8.01 -14.94
N GLN A 30 -8.07 -6.70 -15.16
CA GLN A 30 -7.18 -5.94 -16.06
C GLN A 30 -6.03 -5.27 -15.30
N ALA A 31 -5.86 -5.54 -14.01
CA ALA A 31 -4.80 -4.93 -13.20
C ALA A 31 -3.41 -5.40 -13.65
N GLN A 32 -2.51 -4.44 -13.88
CA GLN A 32 -1.09 -4.70 -13.95
C GLN A 32 -0.49 -4.54 -12.55
N ILE A 33 -0.01 -5.64 -11.97
CA ILE A 33 0.55 -5.64 -10.62
C ILE A 33 2.08 -5.65 -10.70
N ILE A 34 2.72 -4.68 -10.04
CA ILE A 34 4.18 -4.51 -10.01
C ILE A 34 4.65 -4.53 -8.56
N ASP A 35 5.57 -5.43 -8.22
CA ASP A 35 6.14 -5.44 -6.88
C ASP A 35 7.21 -4.35 -6.81
N ILE A 36 7.09 -3.41 -5.87
CA ILE A 36 8.20 -2.54 -5.49
C ILE A 36 9.17 -3.38 -4.65
N THR A 37 8.66 -3.99 -3.58
CA THR A 37 9.39 -5.00 -2.80
C THR A 37 8.44 -5.74 -1.84
N HIS A 38 8.82 -6.96 -1.48
CA HIS A 38 8.21 -7.73 -0.39
C HIS A 38 9.21 -8.04 0.72
N GLN A 39 10.38 -7.37 0.70
CA GLN A 39 11.51 -7.65 1.58
C GLN A 39 11.76 -6.53 2.58
N VAL A 40 10.76 -5.67 2.83
CA VAL A 40 10.84 -4.73 3.95
C VAL A 40 11.06 -5.53 5.23
N SER A 41 11.94 -5.07 6.11
CA SER A 41 12.12 -5.71 7.42
C SER A 41 10.79 -5.72 8.18
N SER A 42 10.46 -6.83 8.83
CA SER A 42 9.17 -6.99 9.52
C SER A 42 8.87 -5.81 10.45
N PHE A 43 7.69 -5.22 10.26
CA PHE A 43 7.17 -4.06 10.99
C PHE A 43 7.95 -2.74 10.81
N ASN A 44 8.88 -2.65 9.86
CA ASN A 44 9.71 -1.47 9.67
C ASN A 44 9.03 -0.44 8.74
N ILE A 45 8.11 0.33 9.32
CA ILE A 45 7.37 1.37 8.58
C ILE A 45 8.27 2.48 8.00
N ASN A 46 9.46 2.72 8.57
CA ASN A 46 10.41 3.71 8.06
C ASN A 46 11.05 3.24 6.75
N GLU A 47 11.45 1.97 6.70
CA GLU A 47 12.02 1.36 5.49
C GLU A 47 10.98 1.29 4.37
N ALA A 48 9.74 0.93 4.71
CA ALA A 48 8.63 0.94 3.77
C ALA A 48 8.34 2.34 3.23
N ALA A 49 8.28 3.35 4.11
CA ALA A 49 8.06 4.75 3.73
C ALA A 49 9.18 5.27 2.82
N PHE A 50 10.44 5.02 3.18
CA PHE A 50 11.59 5.39 2.35
C PHE A 50 11.55 4.72 0.97
N THR A 51 11.25 3.42 0.93
CA THR A 51 11.16 2.66 -0.32
C THR A 51 10.05 3.20 -1.21
N LEU A 52 8.86 3.42 -0.65
CA LEU A 52 7.71 3.97 -1.36
C LEU A 52 8.03 5.36 -1.92
N HIS A 53 8.57 6.26 -1.09
CA HIS A 53 8.90 7.64 -1.47
C HIS A 53 9.82 7.69 -2.70
N ASN A 54 10.83 6.83 -2.74
CA ASN A 54 11.82 6.82 -3.82
C ASN A 54 11.34 6.11 -5.09
N ALA A 55 10.27 5.30 -5.02
CA ALA A 55 9.78 4.52 -6.15
C ALA A 55 8.55 5.12 -6.83
N TYR A 56 7.58 5.64 -6.06
CA TYR A 56 6.21 5.84 -6.54
C TYR A 56 6.10 6.78 -7.76
N ALA A 57 6.94 7.81 -7.81
CA ALA A 57 6.90 8.86 -8.84
C ALA A 57 7.36 8.39 -10.23
N GLN A 58 7.98 7.20 -10.31
CA GLN A 58 8.36 6.60 -11.59
C GLN A 58 7.22 5.87 -12.28
N PHE A 59 6.10 5.67 -11.59
CA PHE A 59 4.92 5.04 -12.16
C PHE A 59 4.03 6.08 -12.85
N PRO A 60 3.18 5.67 -13.80
CA PRO A 60 2.21 6.57 -14.41
C PRO A 60 1.23 7.17 -13.38
N ALA A 61 0.67 8.33 -13.69
CA ALA A 61 -0.47 8.87 -12.95
C ALA A 61 -1.63 7.85 -12.92
N ASN A 62 -2.45 7.95 -11.88
CA ASN A 62 -3.52 7.02 -11.49
C ASN A 62 -3.06 5.63 -11.06
N THR A 63 -1.76 5.45 -10.77
CA THR A 63 -1.25 4.22 -10.14
C THR A 63 -1.71 4.15 -8.68
N VAL A 64 -2.18 2.96 -8.26
CA VAL A 64 -2.53 2.65 -6.88
C VAL A 64 -1.36 1.95 -6.21
N HIS A 65 -0.77 2.56 -5.19
CA HIS A 65 0.32 1.99 -4.40
C HIS A 65 -0.25 1.35 -3.13
N LEU A 66 -0.24 0.02 -3.09
CA LEU A 66 -0.68 -0.76 -1.95
C LEU A 66 0.51 -1.02 -1.03
N VAL A 67 0.36 -0.64 0.23
CA VAL A 67 1.38 -0.79 1.25
C VAL A 67 0.81 -1.59 2.41
N SER A 68 1.43 -2.73 2.70
CA SER A 68 1.04 -3.59 3.82
C SER A 68 2.29 -3.91 4.64
N VAL A 69 2.55 -3.01 5.59
CA VAL A 69 3.62 -3.13 6.60
C VAL A 69 3.00 -2.61 7.90
N GLU A 70 2.67 -3.53 8.78
CA GLU A 70 2.01 -3.21 10.06
C GLU A 70 3.03 -2.68 11.07
N SER A 71 2.57 -2.04 12.14
CA SER A 71 3.41 -1.74 13.30
C SER A 71 3.15 -2.78 14.40
N PHE A 72 4.17 -3.08 15.21
CA PHE A 72 4.07 -4.08 16.28
C PHE A 72 2.96 -3.78 17.32
N GLU A 73 2.52 -2.52 17.40
CA GLU A 73 1.57 -2.01 18.40
C GLU A 73 0.13 -1.88 17.87
N ALA A 74 -0.16 -2.28 16.63
CA ALA A 74 -1.48 -2.10 16.01
C ALA A 74 -2.52 -3.08 16.61
N VAL A 75 -3.33 -2.59 17.57
CA VAL A 75 -4.44 -3.34 18.18
C VAL A 75 -5.64 -3.46 17.23
N SER A 76 -5.83 -2.50 16.32
CA SER A 76 -6.64 -2.63 15.12
C SER A 76 -5.99 -1.87 13.97
N SER A 77 -5.74 -2.56 12.86
CA SER A 77 -5.19 -1.92 11.66
C SER A 77 -6.33 -1.25 10.92
N ARG A 78 -6.56 0.04 11.20
CA ARG A 78 -7.38 0.88 10.33
C ARG A 78 -6.61 1.10 9.04
N TYR A 79 -7.29 0.98 7.90
CA TYR A 79 -6.69 1.26 6.60
C TYR A 79 -7.17 2.62 6.12
N ILE A 80 -6.27 3.36 5.49
CA ILE A 80 -6.57 4.66 4.88
C ILE A 80 -6.20 4.64 3.41
N ALA A 81 -6.95 5.39 2.63
CA ALA A 81 -6.63 5.73 1.25
C ALA A 81 -6.38 7.22 1.14
N LEU A 82 -5.35 7.62 0.39
CA LEU A 82 -5.08 9.03 0.10
C LEU A 82 -4.67 9.24 -1.36
N GLU A 83 -4.91 10.46 -1.84
CA GLU A 83 -4.47 10.92 -3.16
C GLU A 83 -3.33 11.93 -3.01
N ARG A 84 -2.26 11.74 -3.80
CA ARG A 84 -1.14 12.66 -3.87
C ARG A 84 -0.47 12.59 -5.25
N ASN A 85 -0.20 13.75 -5.86
CA ASN A 85 0.50 13.88 -7.14
C ASN A 85 -0.14 13.05 -8.27
N GLY A 86 -1.47 12.88 -8.25
CA GLY A 86 -2.19 12.04 -9.20
C GLY A 86 -1.97 10.54 -8.98
N HIS A 87 -1.45 10.12 -7.83
CA HIS A 87 -1.34 8.72 -7.40
C HIS A 87 -2.26 8.46 -6.20
N PHE A 88 -2.64 7.20 -6.03
CA PHE A 88 -3.42 6.74 -4.89
C PHE A 88 -2.55 5.85 -4.01
N PHE A 89 -2.69 5.97 -2.70
CA PHE A 89 -1.93 5.19 -1.73
C PHE A 89 -2.91 4.56 -0.74
N ILE A 90 -2.76 3.27 -0.49
CA ILE A 90 -3.64 2.52 0.42
C ILE A 90 -2.78 1.69 1.34
N GLY A 91 -3.04 1.77 2.65
CA GLY A 91 -2.27 1.06 3.65
C GLY A 91 -2.72 1.35 5.07
N PRO A 92 -2.03 0.77 6.08
CA PRO A 92 -2.39 0.95 7.47
C PRO A 92 -2.18 2.39 7.94
N ASP A 93 -3.08 2.86 8.80
CA ASP A 93 -2.99 4.14 9.51
C ASP A 93 -2.03 4.03 10.71
N ASN A 94 -0.75 3.85 10.38
CA ASN A 94 0.33 3.73 11.37
C ASN A 94 1.42 4.79 11.17
N GLY A 95 1.10 5.85 10.43
CA GLY A 95 2.03 6.95 10.13
C GLY A 95 2.95 6.71 8.94
N ILE A 96 2.91 5.55 8.27
CA ILE A 96 3.75 5.24 7.12
C ILE A 96 3.66 6.29 6.00
N PHE A 97 2.47 6.82 5.72
CA PHE A 97 2.30 7.85 4.69
C PHE A 97 2.79 9.23 5.14
N SER A 98 2.70 9.56 6.43
CA SER A 98 3.29 10.78 6.98
C SER A 98 4.82 10.74 6.94
N LEU A 99 5.41 9.54 7.10
CA LEU A 99 6.85 9.33 6.93
C LEU A 99 7.26 9.40 5.45
N ALA A 100 6.45 8.85 4.56
CA ALA A 100 6.72 8.87 3.12
C ALA A 100 6.53 10.27 2.52
N PHE A 101 5.60 11.06 3.07
CA PHE A 101 5.20 12.36 2.55
C PHE A 101 5.19 13.40 3.67
N HIS A 102 6.12 14.36 3.60
CA HIS A 102 6.23 15.44 4.60
C HIS A 102 5.12 16.51 4.49
N GLU A 103 4.16 16.36 3.57
CA GLU A 103 3.13 17.35 3.28
C GLU A 103 1.73 16.70 3.34
N THR A 104 0.73 17.51 3.66
CA THR A 104 -0.67 17.09 3.75
C THR A 104 -1.16 16.50 2.42
N PRO A 105 -1.88 15.36 2.42
CA PRO A 105 -2.43 14.78 1.21
C PRO A 105 -3.52 15.67 0.61
N GLN A 106 -3.77 15.53 -0.70
CA GLN A 106 -4.84 16.29 -1.38
C GLN A 106 -6.22 15.84 -0.90
N GLN A 107 -6.37 14.52 -0.70
CA GLN A 107 -7.55 13.89 -0.13
C GLN A 107 -7.11 12.68 0.69
N ALA A 108 -7.84 12.39 1.76
CA ALA A 108 -7.66 11.18 2.56
C ALA A 108 -9.02 10.68 3.05
N ALA A 109 -9.19 9.36 3.09
CA ALA A 109 -10.38 8.69 3.58
C ALA A 109 -10.00 7.45 4.39
N GLU A 110 -10.73 7.19 5.46
CA GLU A 110 -10.68 5.91 6.18
C GLU A 110 -11.44 4.85 5.37
N LEU A 111 -10.86 3.66 5.26
CA LEU A 111 -11.50 2.50 4.66
C LEU A 111 -12.24 1.73 5.75
N ILE A 112 -13.57 1.75 5.66
CA ILE A 112 -14.46 1.04 6.56
C ILE A 112 -14.83 -0.28 5.89
N ASP A 113 -14.76 -1.39 6.63
CA ASP A 113 -15.13 -2.70 6.11
C ASP A 113 -16.62 -2.70 5.72
N GLY A 114 -16.91 -3.09 4.49
CA GLY A 114 -18.28 -3.13 3.94
C GLY A 114 -19.12 -4.32 4.45
N ALA A 115 -18.55 -5.17 5.31
CA ALA A 115 -19.22 -6.33 5.89
C ALA A 115 -20.27 -6.00 6.96
N THR A 116 -20.43 -4.72 7.31
CA THR A 116 -21.53 -4.22 8.15
C THR A 116 -22.46 -3.31 7.36
N ALA A 117 -23.23 -3.90 6.45
CA ALA A 117 -24.46 -3.34 5.89
C ALA A 117 -25.46 -4.48 5.61
#